data_AF-A0A328HCE5-F1
#
_entry.id   AF-A0A328HCE5-F1
#
_cell.length_a   1.000
_cell.length_b   1.000
_cell.length_c   1.000
_cell.angle_alpha   90.00
_cell.angle_beta   90.00
_cell.angle_gamma   90.00
#
_symmetry.space_group_name_H-M   'P 1'
#
loop_
_entity.id
_entity.type
_entity.pdbx_description
1 polymer ?
#
loop_
_entity_poly.entity_id
_entity_poly.type
_entity_poly.pdbx_seq_one_letter_code
_entity_poly.pdbx_strand_id
1 'polypeptide(L)'
;MSDWRRYDSHLIPAFHERFEQRWGKGTAPFLDPEAHEEPLPRAQWINPTTGAALAVVPIWSDDDRQHRTFGVFYLPPAGDIWVLRPGLTQFLEPGEAGSANLVGLRNDAFRKAVSHANEFLFGPPPLVD
;
A
#
# COMPACT_ATOMS: atom_id res chain seq x y z
N MET A 1 -5.65 -8.61 21.61
CA MET A 1 -5.28 -7.37 20.87
C MET A 1 -4.32 -7.79 19.78
N SER A 2 -4.53 -7.32 18.55
CA SER A 2 -3.58 -7.60 17.47
C SER A 2 -2.25 -6.93 17.77
N ASP A 3 -1.14 -7.67 17.68
CA ASP A 3 0.22 -7.14 17.82
C ASP A 3 0.68 -6.28 16.62
N TRP A 4 -0.26 -5.88 15.76
CA TRP A 4 -0.01 -5.07 14.58
C TRP A 4 0.44 -3.66 14.97
N ARG A 5 1.64 -3.27 14.54
CA ARG A 5 2.23 -1.95 14.77
C ARG A 5 2.40 -1.22 13.46
N ARG A 6 1.97 0.04 13.45
CA ARG A 6 2.22 0.97 12.35
C ARG A 6 3.73 1.25 12.25
N TYR A 7 4.28 1.25 11.06
CA TYR A 7 5.70 1.45 10.83
C TYR A 7 5.94 2.43 9.69
N ASP A 8 5.76 3.73 9.87
CA ASP A 8 5.80 4.71 8.75
C ASP A 8 7.22 5.08 8.24
N SER A 9 8.26 4.32 8.58
CA SER A 9 9.66 4.59 8.20
C SER A 9 10.01 4.05 6.80
N HIS A 10 11.18 3.44 6.64
CA HIS A 10 11.64 2.81 5.41
C HIS A 10 10.87 1.50 5.15
N LEU A 11 10.69 1.13 3.88
CA LEU A 11 10.04 -0.15 3.57
C LEU A 11 10.87 -1.30 4.16
N ILE A 12 10.19 -2.28 4.73
CA ILE A 12 10.84 -3.46 5.31
C ILE A 12 11.49 -4.26 4.16
N PRO A 13 12.79 -4.60 4.25
CA PRO A 13 13.49 -5.33 3.18
C PRO A 13 12.80 -6.63 2.75
N ALA A 14 12.12 -7.31 3.68
CA ALA A 14 11.35 -8.52 3.40
C ALA A 14 10.23 -8.31 2.36
N PHE A 15 9.64 -7.12 2.26
CA PHE A 15 8.70 -6.82 1.19
C PHE A 15 9.38 -6.83 -0.17
N HIS A 16 10.55 -6.19 -0.28
CA HIS A 16 11.29 -6.15 -1.54
C HIS A 16 11.66 -7.55 -2.01
N GLU A 17 12.27 -8.37 -1.14
CA GLU A 17 12.70 -9.73 -1.46
C GLU A 17 11.54 -10.63 -1.89
N ARG A 18 10.42 -10.59 -1.14
CA ARG A 18 9.26 -11.45 -1.42
C ARG A 18 8.48 -10.99 -2.64
N PHE A 19 8.47 -9.68 -2.90
CA PHE A 19 7.84 -9.13 -4.10
C PHE A 19 8.61 -9.54 -5.35
N GLU A 20 9.93 -9.41 -5.32
CA GLU A 20 10.78 -9.85 -6.42
C GLU A 20 10.78 -11.38 -6.61
N GLN A 21 10.65 -12.17 -5.54
CA GLN A 21 10.47 -13.63 -5.66
C GLN A 21 9.20 -14.01 -6.42
N ARG A 22 8.11 -13.27 -6.23
CA ARG A 22 6.80 -13.60 -6.80
C ARG A 22 6.58 -13.03 -8.19
N TRP A 23 7.03 -11.80 -8.44
CA TRP A 23 6.79 -11.10 -9.72
C TRP A 23 8.05 -10.95 -10.58
N GLY A 24 9.23 -11.24 -10.04
CA GLY A 24 10.52 -11.16 -10.75
C GLY A 24 11.40 -10.02 -10.24
N LYS A 25 12.72 -10.18 -10.39
CA LYS A 25 13.69 -9.15 -9.99
C LYS A 25 13.44 -7.84 -10.74
N GLY A 26 13.45 -6.71 -10.04
CA GLY A 26 13.19 -5.39 -10.61
C GLY A 26 11.71 -5.05 -10.82
N THR A 27 10.78 -5.87 -10.31
CA THR A 27 9.33 -5.56 -10.32
C THR A 27 8.86 -4.77 -9.09
N ALA A 28 9.78 -4.46 -8.18
CA ALA A 28 9.55 -3.68 -6.97
C ALA A 28 9.97 -2.18 -7.03
N PRO A 29 10.07 -1.47 -8.17
CA PRO A 29 10.59 -0.10 -8.16
C PRO A 29 9.67 0.90 -7.43
N PHE A 30 8.37 0.60 -7.28
CA PHE A 30 7.45 1.40 -6.43
C PHE A 30 7.63 1.17 -4.93
N LEU A 31 8.32 0.09 -4.56
CA LEU A 31 8.67 -0.21 -3.18
C LEU A 31 9.95 0.53 -2.76
N ASP A 32 10.69 1.08 -3.72
CA ASP A 32 11.94 1.79 -3.48
C ASP A 32 11.69 3.30 -3.23
N PRO A 33 11.97 3.81 -2.02
CA PRO A 33 11.77 5.22 -1.69
C PRO A 33 12.68 6.18 -2.46
N GLU A 34 13.79 5.72 -3.04
CA GLU A 34 14.71 6.56 -3.82
C GLU A 34 14.32 6.68 -5.30
N ALA A 35 13.35 5.88 -5.76
CA ALA A 35 12.91 5.88 -7.15
C ALA A 35 11.99 7.06 -7.52
N HIS A 36 11.49 7.82 -6.55
CA HIS A 36 10.60 8.96 -6.79
C HIS A 36 11.10 10.26 -6.16
N GLU A 37 11.10 11.33 -6.95
CA GLU A 37 11.48 12.70 -6.51
C GLU A 37 10.50 13.28 -5.47
N GLU A 38 9.27 12.76 -5.37
CA GLU A 38 8.30 13.13 -4.34
C GLU A 38 7.82 11.91 -3.53
N PRO A 39 7.71 12.01 -2.18
CA PRO A 39 7.27 10.90 -1.34
C PRO A 39 5.80 10.58 -1.59
N LEU A 40 5.53 9.47 -2.28
CA LEU A 40 4.18 8.98 -2.49
C LEU A 40 3.52 8.53 -1.17
N PRO A 41 2.19 8.70 -1.02
CA PRO A 41 1.50 8.28 0.20
C PRO A 41 1.62 6.76 0.38
N ARG A 42 2.13 6.34 1.53
CA ARG A 42 2.28 4.92 1.89
C ARG A 42 1.87 4.67 3.33
N ALA A 43 1.45 3.44 3.61
CA ALA A 43 1.17 2.96 4.95
C ALA A 43 1.67 1.54 5.10
N GLN A 44 2.29 1.21 6.23
CA GLN A 44 2.73 -0.15 6.49
C GLN A 44 2.59 -0.55 7.95
N TRP A 45 2.35 -1.83 8.16
CA TRP A 45 2.18 -2.45 9.47
C TRP A 45 3.02 -3.72 9.56
N ILE A 46 3.49 -4.01 10.76
CA ILE A 46 4.20 -5.23 11.10
C ILE A 46 3.53 -5.91 12.27
N ASN A 47 3.52 -7.23 12.26
CA ASN A 47 3.25 -8.04 13.42
C ASN A 47 4.58 -8.66 13.87
N PRO A 48 5.27 -8.09 14.88
CA PRO A 48 6.56 -8.58 15.32
C PRO A 48 6.48 -9.98 15.95
N THR A 49 5.30 -10.36 16.46
CA THR A 49 5.06 -11.68 17.06
C THR A 49 5.05 -12.78 16.01
N THR A 50 4.48 -12.51 14.84
CA THR A 50 4.36 -13.52 13.76
C THR A 50 5.34 -13.31 12.61
N GLY A 51 5.95 -12.12 12.48
CA GLY A 51 6.73 -11.72 11.31
C GLY A 51 5.88 -11.35 10.09
N ALA A 52 4.55 -11.28 10.24
CA ALA A 52 3.67 -10.82 9.17
C ALA A 52 3.83 -9.31 8.94
N ALA A 53 3.57 -8.87 7.72
CA ALA A 53 3.59 -7.45 7.37
C ALA A 53 2.45 -7.10 6.41
N LEU A 54 2.03 -5.85 6.40
CA LEU A 54 1.07 -5.32 5.43
C LEU A 54 1.52 -3.95 4.93
N ALA A 55 1.42 -3.70 3.63
CA ALA A 55 1.77 -2.43 3.01
C ALA A 55 0.65 -1.93 2.10
N VAL A 56 0.46 -0.62 2.07
CA VAL A 56 -0.44 0.10 1.16
C VAL A 56 0.41 1.05 0.36
N VAL A 57 0.46 0.83 -0.94
CA VAL A 57 1.33 1.56 -1.88
C VAL A 57 0.58 1.81 -3.19
N PRO A 58 0.91 2.87 -3.94
CA PRO A 58 0.36 3.08 -5.27
C PRO A 58 0.88 2.02 -6.25
N ILE A 59 0.02 1.54 -7.13
CA ILE A 59 0.30 0.62 -8.24
C ILE A 59 0.03 1.37 -9.55
N TRP A 60 0.86 1.09 -10.56
CA TRP A 60 0.68 1.54 -11.94
C TRP A 60 0.16 0.41 -12.83
N SER A 61 -0.63 0.77 -13.83
CA SER A 61 -0.89 -0.11 -14.97
C SER A 61 0.04 0.32 -16.11
N ASP A 62 0.70 -0.64 -16.77
CA ASP A 62 1.61 -0.36 -17.89
C ASP A 62 0.93 0.45 -19.01
N ASP A 63 -0.37 0.24 -19.21
CA ASP A 63 -1.18 0.91 -20.23
C ASP A 63 -1.56 2.37 -19.88
N ASP A 64 -1.47 2.80 -18.61
CA ASP A 64 -1.99 4.11 -18.21
C ASP A 64 -1.17 4.78 -17.11
N ARG A 65 -0.33 5.73 -17.51
CA ARG A 65 0.53 6.51 -16.61
C ARG A 65 -0.24 7.49 -15.73
N GLN A 66 -1.48 7.83 -16.08
CA GLN A 66 -2.28 8.82 -15.36
C GLN A 66 -3.22 8.17 -14.34
N HIS A 67 -3.76 7.00 -14.66
CA HIS A 67 -4.63 6.25 -13.75
C HIS A 67 -3.81 5.40 -12.77
N ARG A 68 -3.88 5.75 -11.50
CA ARG A 68 -3.22 5.04 -10.40
C ARG A 68 -4.24 4.39 -9.49
N THR A 69 -3.82 3.37 -8.77
CA THR A 69 -4.65 2.75 -7.72
C THR A 69 -3.80 2.41 -6.51
N PHE A 70 -4.38 2.39 -5.32
CA PHE A 70 -3.69 1.86 -4.15
C PHE A 70 -3.88 0.35 -4.04
N GLY A 71 -2.77 -0.37 -4.01
CA GLY A 71 -2.70 -1.78 -3.67
C GLY A 71 -2.51 -1.98 -2.19
N VAL A 72 -3.17 -3.01 -1.64
CA VAL A 72 -2.93 -3.46 -0.27
C VAL A 72 -2.23 -4.82 -0.37
N PHE A 73 -0.97 -4.89 0.05
CA PHE A 73 -0.14 -6.09 0.00
C PHE A 73 0.01 -6.68 1.39
N TYR A 74 -0.45 -7.90 1.57
CA TYR A 74 -0.28 -8.66 2.80
C TYR A 74 0.84 -9.69 2.63
N LEU A 75 1.81 -9.65 3.52
CA LEU A 75 2.88 -10.62 3.65
C LEU A 75 2.62 -11.50 4.88
N PRO A 76 2.20 -12.76 4.69
CA PRO A 76 2.07 -13.69 5.79
C PRO A 76 3.44 -14.09 6.37
N PRO A 77 3.48 -14.63 7.61
CA PRO A 77 4.71 -15.15 8.23
C PRO A 77 5.48 -16.16 7.38
N ALA A 78 4.74 -16.95 6.60
CA ALA A 78 5.26 -17.93 5.66
C ALA A 78 4.34 -17.99 4.44
N GLY A 79 4.94 -18.20 3.27
CA GLY A 79 4.22 -18.26 2.00
C GLY A 79 4.40 -17.02 1.14
N ASP A 80 3.55 -16.91 0.12
CA ASP A 80 3.62 -15.84 -0.86
C ASP A 80 2.97 -14.54 -0.39
N ILE A 81 3.23 -13.44 -1.11
CA ILE A 81 2.52 -12.17 -0.95
C ILE A 81 1.10 -12.26 -1.52
N TRP A 82 0.15 -11.71 -0.78
CA TRP A 82 -1.26 -11.62 -1.15
C TRP A 82 -1.58 -10.18 -1.52
N VAL A 83 -2.31 -10.00 -2.62
CA VAL A 83 -2.81 -8.68 -3.03
C VAL A 83 -4.27 -8.59 -2.61
N LEU A 84 -4.53 -7.80 -1.58
CA LEU A 84 -5.88 -7.43 -1.16
C LEU A 84 -6.35 -6.29 -2.06
N ARG A 85 -7.53 -6.44 -2.66
CA ARG A 85 -8.12 -5.43 -3.54
C ARG A 85 -9.14 -4.60 -2.75
N PRO A 86 -8.81 -3.39 -2.29
CA PRO A 86 -9.69 -2.54 -1.48
C PRO A 86 -10.90 -1.96 -2.24
N GLY A 87 -11.26 -2.49 -3.41
CA GLY A 87 -12.30 -1.96 -4.29
C GLY A 87 -11.81 -0.79 -5.14
N LEU A 88 -12.69 0.21 -5.37
CA LEU A 88 -12.42 1.39 -6.21
C LEU A 88 -11.50 2.40 -5.47
N THR A 89 -10.20 2.16 -5.54
CA THR A 89 -9.13 3.06 -5.08
C THR A 89 -8.40 3.74 -6.24
N GLN A 90 -9.04 3.81 -7.40
CA GLN A 90 -8.50 4.48 -8.57
C GLN A 90 -8.48 6.00 -8.35
N PHE A 91 -7.37 6.64 -8.71
CA PHE A 91 -7.20 8.08 -8.70
C PHE A 91 -6.33 8.50 -9.89
N LEU A 92 -6.46 9.75 -10.30
CA LEU A 92 -5.60 10.34 -11.31
C LEU A 92 -4.39 10.98 -10.63
N GLU A 93 -3.19 10.68 -11.10
CA GLU A 93 -1.99 11.31 -10.56
C GLU A 93 -2.00 12.82 -10.87
N PRO A 94 -1.85 13.70 -9.87
CA PRO A 94 -1.62 15.11 -10.13
C PRO A 94 -0.25 15.27 -10.81
N GLY A 95 -0.23 15.79 -12.04
CA GLY A 95 1.02 16.21 -12.69
C GLY A 95 1.65 17.43 -12.00
N GLU A 96 2.79 17.92 -12.52
CA GLU A 96 3.57 19.04 -11.95
C GLU A 96 2.75 20.33 -11.71
N ALA A 97 1.64 20.52 -12.41
CA ALA A 97 0.73 21.66 -12.24
C ALA A 97 -0.32 21.50 -11.12
N GLY A 98 -0.28 20.40 -10.36
CA GLY A 98 -0.93 20.23 -9.05
C GLY A 98 -2.34 20.80 -8.92
N SER A 99 -3.34 20.22 -9.58
CA SER A 99 -4.72 20.60 -9.28
C SER A 99 -5.10 20.07 -7.89
N ALA A 100 -5.49 20.96 -6.97
CA ALA A 100 -5.84 20.59 -5.59
C ALA A 100 -6.91 19.48 -5.51
N ASN A 101 -7.79 19.42 -6.50
CA ASN A 101 -8.80 18.36 -6.62
C ASN A 101 -8.19 16.98 -6.86
N LEU A 102 -7.14 16.86 -7.69
CA LEU A 102 -6.45 15.59 -7.95
C LEU A 102 -5.69 15.10 -6.72
N VAL A 103 -5.07 16.02 -5.98
CA VAL A 103 -4.45 15.72 -4.68
C VAL A 103 -5.49 15.22 -3.67
N GLY A 104 -6.68 15.83 -3.64
CA GLY A 104 -7.82 15.38 -2.83
C GLY A 104 -8.24 13.94 -3.17
N LEU A 105 -8.43 13.64 -4.46
CA LEU A 105 -8.78 12.29 -4.93
C LEU A 105 -7.74 11.24 -4.56
N ARG A 106 -6.45 11.55 -4.71
CA ARG A 106 -5.35 10.67 -4.26
C ARG A 106 -5.45 10.39 -2.77
N ASN A 107 -5.62 11.43 -1.96
CA ASN A 107 -5.67 11.29 -0.50
C ASN A 107 -6.90 10.49 -0.05
N ASP A 108 -8.05 10.65 -0.70
CA ASP A 108 -9.24 9.88 -0.40
C ASP A 108 -9.11 8.42 -0.84
N ALA A 109 -8.51 8.15 -2.00
CA ALA A 109 -8.18 6.79 -2.42
C ALA A 109 -7.23 6.11 -1.44
N PHE A 110 -6.21 6.83 -0.96
CA PHE A 110 -5.28 6.35 0.07
C PHE A 110 -6.01 6.04 1.38
N ARG A 111 -6.88 6.94 1.86
CA ARG A 111 -7.68 6.72 3.08
C ARG A 111 -8.55 5.48 2.98
N LYS A 112 -9.19 5.24 1.83
CA LYS A 112 -9.99 4.03 1.59
C LYS A 112 -9.13 2.77 1.66
N ALA A 113 -7.96 2.76 1.02
CA ALA A 113 -7.04 1.63 1.07
C ALA A 113 -6.52 1.37 2.50
N VAL A 114 -6.22 2.44 3.25
CA VAL A 114 -5.82 2.34 4.66
C VAL A 114 -6.97 1.84 5.54
N SER A 115 -8.21 2.28 5.29
CA SER A 115 -9.39 1.78 6.02
C SER A 115 -9.56 0.28 5.78
N HIS A 116 -9.47 -0.15 4.52
CA HIS A 116 -9.56 -1.57 4.17
C HIS A 116 -8.43 -2.40 4.81
N ALA A 117 -7.20 -1.87 4.82
CA ALA A 117 -6.09 -2.49 5.52
C ALA A 117 -6.35 -2.61 7.03
N ASN A 118 -6.86 -1.55 7.67
CA ASN A 118 -7.20 -1.59 9.09
C ASN A 118 -8.32 -2.59 9.39
N GLU A 119 -9.38 -2.64 8.57
CA GLU A 119 -10.45 -3.64 8.71
C GLU A 119 -9.91 -5.07 8.59
N PHE A 120 -8.97 -5.30 7.67
CA PHE A 120 -8.31 -6.61 7.54
C PHE A 120 -7.45 -6.97 8.76
N LEU A 121 -6.70 -6.01 9.31
CA LEU A 121 -5.77 -6.24 10.42
C LEU A 121 -6.43 -6.30 11.80
N PHE A 122 -7.46 -5.49 12.01
CA PHE A 122 -8.08 -5.26 13.32
C PHE A 122 -9.54 -5.73 13.38
N GLY A 123 -10.13 -6.13 12.26
CA GLY A 123 -11.57 -6.39 12.14
C GLY A 123 -12.37 -5.12 11.82
N PRO A 124 -13.66 -5.26 11.47
CA PRO A 124 -14.52 -4.12 11.19
C PRO A 124 -14.65 -3.24 12.45
N PRO A 125 -14.80 -1.91 12.29
CA PRO A 125 -15.09 -1.04 13.42
C PRO A 125 -16.37 -1.51 14.12
N PRO A 126 -16.45 -1.39 15.46
CA PRO A 126 -17.67 -1.74 16.17
C PRO A 126 -18.84 -0.95 15.59
N LEU A 127 -19.93 -1.65 15.25
CA LEU A 127 -21.18 -1.00 14.88
C LEU A 127 -21.62 -0.15 16.08
N VAL A 128 -21.58 1.16 15.91
CA VAL A 128 -22.17 2.10 16.87
C VAL A 128 -23.64 2.18 16.48
N ASP A 129 -24.51 1.55 17.28
CA ASP A 129 -25.97 1.77 17.27
C ASP A 129 -26.30 3.20 17.75
#